data_AF-A0A0D6EL27-F1
#
_entry.id   AF-A0A0D6EL27-F1
#
_cell.length_a   1.000
_cell.length_b   1.000
_cell.length_c   1.000
_cell.angle_alpha   90.00
_cell.angle_beta   90.00
_cell.angle_gamma   90.00
#
_symmetry.space_group_name_H-M   'P 1'
#
loop_
_entity.id
_entity.type
_entity.pdbx_description
1 polymer ?
#
loop_
_entity_poly.entity_id
_entity_poly.type
_entity_poly.pdbx_seq_one_letter_code
_entity_poly.pdbx_strand_id
1 'polypeptide(L)'
;MRAVELTKSHPAHTPTRVHVFQHDLTAPPSRPSLTSQLLAVPPEFGEPVQQFDIVSSIFVLSALAPRNHAKAVQTLISGTRAQLLAPGGSLLFRDYALHDEAQLRFHALPSASYATVPSLLSPQTASPATSSSPSLDEDTASFELNKPWYKRGDQTMTYFFTPAELQTLVDAACTELGVTVEGGVGVVERKMENRGEGWACTRRFVHGSWKRVA
;
A
#
# COMPACT_ATOMS: atom_id res chain seq x y z
N MET A 1 6.23 -8.71 16.27
CA MET A 1 6.06 -7.56 15.35
C MET A 1 5.65 -6.37 16.19
N ARG A 2 6.50 -5.33 16.26
CA ARG A 2 6.45 -4.29 17.31
C ARG A 2 5.10 -3.59 17.42
N ALA A 3 4.37 -3.38 16.33
CA ALA A 3 3.05 -2.75 16.38
C ALA A 3 2.01 -3.61 17.10
N VAL A 4 1.99 -4.93 16.87
CA VAL A 4 1.09 -5.86 17.56
C VAL A 4 1.38 -5.86 19.07
N GLU A 5 2.65 -5.90 19.44
CA GLU A 5 3.09 -5.88 20.84
C GLU A 5 2.66 -4.57 21.53
N LEU A 6 2.91 -3.42 20.89
CA LEU A 6 2.51 -2.11 21.42
C LEU A 6 0.99 -1.97 21.58
N THR A 7 0.21 -2.47 20.62
CA THR A 7 -1.26 -2.48 20.74
C THR A 7 -1.69 -3.34 21.92
N LYS A 8 -1.15 -4.56 22.06
CA LYS A 8 -1.51 -5.47 23.15
C LYS A 8 -1.07 -4.99 24.53
N SER A 9 0.03 -4.24 24.62
CA SER A 9 0.53 -3.68 25.89
C SER A 9 -0.14 -2.36 26.29
N HIS A 10 -0.97 -1.77 25.43
CA HIS A 10 -1.63 -0.50 25.73
C HIS A 10 -2.70 -0.68 26.83
N PRO A 11 -2.77 0.18 27.86
CA PRO A 11 -3.73 0.01 28.98
C PRO A 11 -5.21 -0.04 28.57
N ALA A 12 -5.57 0.61 27.46
CA ALA A 12 -6.94 0.60 26.92
C ALA A 12 -7.24 -0.59 25.97
N HIS A 13 -6.27 -1.48 25.72
CA HIS A 13 -6.48 -2.64 24.87
C HIS A 13 -7.48 -3.61 25.51
N THR A 14 -8.55 -3.92 24.76
CA THR A 14 -9.58 -4.84 25.20
C THR A 14 -9.63 -6.01 24.20
N PRO A 15 -9.16 -7.21 24.57
CA PRO A 15 -9.06 -8.32 23.62
C PRO A 15 -10.42 -8.89 23.20
N THR A 16 -11.50 -8.57 23.91
CA THR A 16 -12.88 -8.87 23.51
C THR A 16 -13.43 -7.94 22.42
N ARG A 17 -12.71 -6.85 22.09
CA ARG A 17 -13.13 -5.84 21.10
C ARG A 17 -12.16 -5.68 19.94
N VAL A 18 -10.90 -6.10 20.11
CA VAL A 18 -9.84 -5.92 19.12
C VAL A 18 -9.05 -7.20 18.96
N HIS A 19 -9.13 -7.81 17.78
CA HIS A 19 -8.23 -8.87 17.37
C HIS A 19 -7.13 -8.27 16.48
N VAL A 20 -5.89 -8.29 16.97
CA VAL A 20 -4.72 -7.72 16.27
C VAL A 20 -3.68 -8.80 15.98
N PHE A 21 -3.27 -8.87 14.71
CA PHE A 21 -2.32 -9.87 14.20
C PHE A 21 -1.50 -9.31 13.04
N GLN A 22 -0.46 -10.05 12.62
CA GLN A 22 0.36 -9.74 11.46
C GLN A 22 -0.04 -10.61 10.27
N HIS A 23 -0.25 -9.99 9.12
CA HIS A 23 -0.47 -10.66 7.85
C HIS A 23 0.39 -10.06 6.73
N ASP A 24 0.85 -10.90 5.81
CA ASP A 24 1.50 -10.48 4.57
C ASP A 24 0.51 -10.63 3.42
N LEU A 25 -0.02 -9.52 2.91
CA LEU A 25 -0.99 -9.48 1.81
C LEU A 25 -0.42 -10.03 0.49
N THR A 26 0.89 -10.18 0.38
CA THR A 26 1.56 -10.70 -0.81
C THR A 26 1.85 -12.19 -0.71
N ALA A 27 1.58 -12.80 0.45
CA ALA A 27 1.95 -14.17 0.74
C ALA A 27 1.49 -15.16 -0.36
N PRO A 28 2.34 -16.15 -0.70
CA PRO A 28 1.97 -17.17 -1.67
C PRO A 28 0.85 -18.07 -1.10
N PRO A 29 0.12 -18.81 -1.95
CA PRO A 29 -0.96 -19.71 -1.52
C PRO A 29 -0.53 -20.82 -0.54
N SER A 30 0.76 -21.11 -0.42
CA SER A 30 1.32 -22.06 0.54
C SER A 30 1.32 -21.56 1.99
N ARG A 31 1.07 -20.26 2.22
CA ARG A 31 0.93 -19.67 3.56
C ARG A 31 -0.54 -19.49 3.95
N PRO A 32 -0.84 -19.39 5.26
CA PRO A 32 -2.19 -19.11 5.73
C PRO A 32 -2.75 -17.84 5.08
N SER A 33 -3.94 -17.95 4.49
CA SER A 33 -4.63 -16.82 3.87
C SER A 33 -5.11 -15.81 4.92
N LEU A 34 -5.41 -14.58 4.48
CA LEU A 34 -6.02 -13.57 5.35
C LEU A 34 -7.33 -14.10 5.96
N THR A 35 -8.17 -14.76 5.16
CA THR A 35 -9.41 -15.40 5.62
C THR A 35 -9.13 -16.42 6.73
N SER A 36 -8.12 -17.27 6.58
CA SER A 36 -7.75 -18.24 7.62
C SER A 36 -7.31 -17.58 8.92
N GLN A 37 -6.59 -16.44 8.84
CA GLN A 37 -6.20 -15.69 10.04
C GLN A 37 -7.38 -14.97 10.70
N LEU A 38 -8.31 -14.43 9.92
CA LEU A 38 -9.53 -13.80 10.42
C LEU A 38 -10.45 -14.80 11.13
N LEU A 39 -10.45 -16.07 10.69
CA LEU A 39 -11.18 -17.15 11.36
C LEU A 39 -10.49 -17.66 12.63
N ALA A 40 -9.18 -17.48 12.76
CA ALA A 40 -8.39 -17.93 13.92
C ALA A 40 -8.38 -16.87 15.04
N VAL A 41 -9.57 -16.54 15.56
CA VAL A 41 -9.73 -15.59 16.67
C VAL A 41 -9.41 -16.23 18.03
N PRO A 42 -8.86 -15.47 18.99
CA PRO A 42 -8.64 -15.99 20.34
C PRO A 42 -9.97 -16.14 21.09
N PRO A 43 -10.10 -17.07 22.06
CA PRO A 43 -11.37 -17.39 22.72
C PRO A 43 -12.08 -16.17 23.34
N GLU A 44 -11.31 -15.22 23.85
CA GLU A 44 -11.83 -13.99 24.45
C GLU A 44 -12.47 -13.02 23.45
N PHE A 45 -12.16 -13.14 22.15
CA PHE A 45 -12.78 -12.32 21.10
C PHE A 45 -14.19 -12.83 20.74
N GLY A 46 -14.50 -14.09 21.05
CA GLY A 46 -15.76 -14.74 20.71
C GLY A 46 -15.75 -15.36 19.31
N GLU A 47 -16.89 -15.28 18.61
CA GLU A 47 -17.04 -15.87 17.29
C GLU A 47 -16.30 -15.08 16.21
N PRO A 48 -15.70 -15.76 15.21
CA PRO A 48 -15.00 -15.09 14.13
C PRO A 48 -15.94 -14.29 13.23
N VAL A 49 -15.49 -13.10 12.82
CA VAL A 49 -16.20 -12.24 11.87
C VAL A 49 -15.75 -12.59 10.45
N GLN A 50 -16.71 -12.86 9.57
CA GLN A 50 -16.45 -13.26 8.18
C GLN A 50 -16.61 -12.11 7.18
N GLN A 51 -17.43 -11.12 7.51
CA GLN A 51 -17.69 -9.94 6.68
C GLN A 51 -17.59 -8.67 7.51
N PHE A 52 -17.11 -7.60 6.89
CA PHE A 52 -16.76 -6.35 7.55
C PHE A 52 -17.53 -5.20 6.91
N ASP A 53 -18.15 -4.39 7.77
CA ASP A 53 -18.80 -3.14 7.35
C ASP A 53 -17.78 -2.10 6.88
N ILE A 54 -16.54 -2.19 7.35
CA ILE A 54 -15.45 -1.28 6.99
C ILE A 54 -14.17 -2.08 6.79
N VAL A 55 -13.55 -1.91 5.63
CA VAL A 55 -12.19 -2.36 5.35
C VAL A 55 -11.34 -1.12 5.05
N SER A 56 -10.33 -0.85 5.87
CA SER A 56 -9.45 0.30 5.69
C SER A 56 -8.00 -0.11 5.43
N SER A 57 -7.39 0.48 4.40
CA SER A 57 -6.00 0.30 4.03
C SER A 57 -5.27 1.65 4.09
N ILE A 58 -4.36 1.79 5.05
CA ILE A 58 -3.68 3.07 5.36
C ILE A 58 -2.17 2.86 5.31
N PHE A 59 -1.51 3.50 4.34
CA PHE A 59 -0.06 3.38 4.06
C PHE A 59 0.39 1.94 3.82
N VAL A 60 -0.42 1.16 3.10
CA VAL A 60 -0.17 -0.27 2.86
C VAL A 60 0.29 -0.50 1.42
N LEU A 61 -0.48 -0.03 0.42
CA LEU A 61 -0.16 -0.34 -0.97
C LEU A 61 1.15 0.31 -1.40
N SER A 62 1.47 1.50 -0.88
CA SER A 62 2.73 2.18 -1.19
C SER A 62 3.97 1.41 -0.75
N ALA A 63 3.85 0.51 0.24
CA ALA A 63 4.93 -0.34 0.71
C ALA A 63 5.08 -1.64 -0.10
N LEU A 64 4.15 -1.94 -1.01
CA LEU A 64 4.15 -3.12 -1.85
C LEU A 64 4.75 -2.82 -3.23
N ALA A 65 5.41 -3.81 -3.83
CA ALA A 65 5.83 -3.72 -5.22
C ALA A 65 4.60 -3.59 -6.15
N PRO A 66 4.66 -2.80 -7.24
CA PRO A 66 3.50 -2.53 -8.11
C PRO A 66 2.79 -3.79 -8.63
N ARG A 67 3.57 -4.84 -8.97
CA ARG A 67 3.04 -6.14 -9.41
C ARG A 67 2.10 -6.82 -8.39
N ASN A 68 2.17 -6.43 -7.11
CA ASN A 68 1.37 -7.01 -6.04
C ASN A 68 0.12 -6.18 -5.70
N HIS A 69 -0.04 -4.97 -6.26
CA HIS A 69 -1.13 -4.07 -5.88
C HIS A 69 -2.50 -4.66 -6.21
N ALA A 70 -2.68 -5.20 -7.43
CA ALA A 70 -3.95 -5.80 -7.86
C ALA A 70 -4.39 -6.93 -6.92
N LYS A 71 -3.51 -7.89 -6.66
CA LYS A 71 -3.76 -9.00 -5.72
C LYS A 71 -4.07 -8.51 -4.31
N ALA A 72 -3.37 -7.48 -3.82
CA ALA A 72 -3.62 -6.93 -2.50
C ALA A 72 -5.01 -6.29 -2.40
N VAL A 73 -5.43 -5.50 -3.40
CA VAL A 73 -6.77 -4.90 -3.46
C VAL A 73 -7.86 -5.97 -3.53
N GLN A 74 -7.69 -6.99 -4.37
CA GLN A 74 -8.61 -8.15 -4.44
C GLN A 74 -8.74 -8.85 -3.09
N THR A 75 -7.61 -9.08 -2.41
CA THR A 75 -7.59 -9.71 -1.08
C THR A 75 -8.35 -8.87 -0.05
N LEU A 76 -8.24 -7.55 -0.09
CA LEU A 76 -8.97 -6.65 0.82
C LEU A 76 -10.49 -6.65 0.56
N ILE A 77 -10.93 -6.81 -0.68
CA ILE A 77 -12.35 -6.85 -1.04
C ILE A 77 -12.95 -8.23 -0.75
N SER A 78 -12.26 -9.31 -1.13
CA SER A 78 -12.85 -10.65 -1.15
C SER A 78 -12.03 -11.80 -0.58
N GLY A 79 -10.92 -11.53 0.11
CA GLY A 79 -10.09 -12.58 0.69
C GLY A 79 -9.68 -13.64 -0.36
N THR A 80 -9.51 -14.89 0.04
CA THR A 80 -9.19 -16.00 -0.90
C THR A 80 -10.40 -16.82 -1.34
N ARG A 81 -11.52 -16.76 -0.62
CA ARG A 81 -12.71 -17.61 -0.88
C ARG A 81 -14.06 -16.96 -0.59
N ALA A 82 -14.13 -15.85 0.15
CA ALA A 82 -15.39 -15.24 0.56
C ALA A 82 -15.24 -13.72 0.69
N GLN A 83 -16.24 -13.00 0.19
CA GLN A 83 -16.25 -11.54 0.19
C GLN A 83 -16.09 -10.99 1.60
N LEU A 84 -14.93 -10.35 1.88
CA LEU A 84 -14.63 -9.75 3.17
C LEU A 84 -15.45 -8.47 3.36
N LEU A 85 -15.60 -7.67 2.32
CA LEU A 85 -16.41 -6.46 2.39
C LEU A 85 -17.90 -6.84 2.36
N ALA A 86 -18.63 -6.56 3.43
CA ALA A 86 -20.07 -6.85 3.50
C ALA A 86 -20.85 -6.05 2.44
N PRO A 87 -22.01 -6.54 1.96
CA PRO A 87 -22.96 -5.70 1.22
C PRO A 87 -23.31 -4.44 2.03
N GLY A 88 -23.21 -3.25 1.43
CA GLY A 88 -23.35 -1.97 2.11
C GLY A 88 -22.10 -1.48 2.85
N GLY A 89 -21.05 -2.30 2.95
CA GLY A 89 -19.79 -1.98 3.61
C GLY A 89 -18.92 -0.99 2.82
N SER A 90 -17.98 -0.34 3.51
CA SER A 90 -17.10 0.70 2.95
C SER A 90 -15.64 0.26 2.87
N LEU A 91 -15.04 0.44 1.70
CA LEU A 91 -13.62 0.28 1.43
C LEU A 91 -12.94 1.64 1.44
N LEU A 92 -11.99 1.82 2.34
CA LEU A 92 -11.29 3.09 2.57
C LEU A 92 -9.81 2.95 2.28
N PHE A 93 -9.25 3.85 1.49
CA PHE A 93 -7.83 3.89 1.19
C PHE A 93 -7.22 5.23 1.58
N ARG A 94 -6.02 5.16 2.15
CA ARG A 94 -5.14 6.32 2.32
C ARG A 94 -3.70 5.93 2.06
N ASP A 95 -3.09 6.50 1.03
CA ASP A 95 -1.69 6.24 0.67
C ASP A 95 -1.03 7.53 0.15
N TYR A 96 0.27 7.49 -0.15
CA TYR A 96 0.99 8.65 -0.67
C TYR A 96 0.51 9.02 -2.07
N ALA A 97 0.24 10.32 -2.30
CA ALA A 97 -0.10 10.81 -3.63
C ALA A 97 1.15 11.29 -4.38
N LEU A 98 1.06 11.26 -5.71
CA LEU A 98 2.05 11.87 -6.58
C LEU A 98 2.26 13.35 -6.21
N HIS A 99 3.52 13.77 -6.32
CA HIS A 99 4.08 15.05 -5.91
C HIS A 99 4.05 15.33 -4.40
N ASP A 100 3.84 14.31 -3.55
CA ASP A 100 4.01 14.46 -2.10
C ASP A 100 5.43 14.97 -1.80
N GLU A 101 5.56 15.79 -0.77
CA GLU A 101 6.85 16.40 -0.48
C GLU A 101 7.92 15.38 -0.06
N ALA A 102 7.53 14.19 0.45
CA ALA A 102 8.47 13.07 0.59
C ALA A 102 9.04 12.61 -0.76
N GLN A 103 8.22 12.56 -1.82
CA GLN A 103 8.66 12.26 -3.19
C GLN A 103 9.70 13.26 -3.67
N LEU A 104 9.44 14.55 -3.47
CA LEU A 104 10.36 15.61 -3.88
C LEU A 104 11.70 15.53 -3.15
N ARG A 105 11.70 15.14 -1.87
CA ARG A 105 12.94 14.90 -1.12
C ARG A 105 13.74 13.72 -1.66
N PHE A 106 13.08 12.64 -2.13
CA PHE A 106 13.76 11.54 -2.82
C PHE A 106 14.47 11.99 -4.10
N HIS A 107 13.96 13.01 -4.77
CA HIS A 107 14.62 13.59 -5.94
C HIS A 107 15.76 14.56 -5.59
N ALA A 108 15.65 15.30 -4.49
CA ALA A 108 16.54 16.41 -4.19
C ALA A 108 17.79 16.05 -3.36
N LEU A 109 17.80 14.95 -2.61
CA LEU A 109 18.86 14.67 -1.63
C LEU A 109 19.79 13.52 -2.05
N PRO A 110 21.08 13.80 -2.35
CA PRO A 110 22.11 12.77 -2.47
C PRO A 110 22.53 12.32 -1.07
N SER A 111 21.71 11.52 -0.40
CA SER A 111 22.09 10.92 0.89
C SER A 111 22.01 9.41 0.85
N ALA A 112 22.92 8.75 1.58
CA ALA A 112 23.08 7.29 1.60
C ALA A 112 21.78 6.53 1.98
N SER A 113 20.84 7.17 2.67
CA SER A 113 19.54 6.61 3.06
C SER A 113 18.44 6.78 2.00
N TYR A 114 18.70 7.57 0.94
CA TYR A 114 17.76 7.94 -0.13
C TYR A 114 18.26 7.51 -1.52
N ALA A 115 19.16 6.52 -1.58
CA ALA A 115 19.75 6.02 -2.81
C ALA A 115 18.69 5.53 -3.82
N THR A 116 18.22 6.45 -4.66
CA THR A 116 17.41 6.18 -5.83
C THR A 116 18.32 5.61 -6.90
N VAL A 117 18.10 4.36 -7.30
CA VAL A 117 18.69 3.81 -8.51
C VAL A 117 17.60 3.78 -9.58
N PRO A 118 17.56 4.79 -10.48
CA PRO A 118 18.34 6.03 -10.52
C PRO A 118 17.58 7.25 -9.95
N SER A 119 18.32 8.18 -9.36
CA SER A 119 17.85 9.52 -9.01
C SER A 119 17.58 10.31 -10.29
N LEU A 120 16.50 11.11 -10.33
CA LEU A 120 16.29 12.08 -11.41
C LEU A 120 17.44 13.11 -11.52
N LEU A 121 18.29 13.24 -10.49
CA LEU A 121 19.47 14.10 -10.48
C LEU A 121 20.80 13.34 -10.71
N SER A 122 20.77 12.02 -10.93
CA SER A 122 21.98 11.29 -11.32
C SER A 122 22.46 11.82 -12.68
N PRO A 123 23.77 12.10 -12.87
CA PRO A 123 24.29 12.48 -14.17
C PRO A 123 23.93 11.41 -15.19
N GLN A 124 23.17 11.77 -16.23
CA GLN A 124 22.98 10.91 -17.38
C GLN A 124 24.33 10.83 -18.11
N THR A 125 25.17 9.87 -17.74
CA THR A 125 26.30 9.52 -18.60
C THR A 125 25.71 8.90 -19.85
N ALA A 126 25.73 9.65 -20.96
CA ALA A 126 25.43 9.13 -22.28
C ALA A 126 26.20 7.82 -22.49
N SER A 127 25.48 6.72 -22.70
CA SER A 127 26.12 5.44 -23.02
C SER A 127 26.85 5.56 -24.37
N PRO A 128 28.14 5.17 -24.48
CA PRO A 128 28.70 4.85 -25.77
C PRO A 128 28.12 3.50 -26.21
N ALA A 129 27.58 3.47 -27.42
CA ALA A 129 27.15 2.26 -28.08
C ALA A 129 28.32 1.27 -28.14
N THR A 130 28.20 0.11 -27.48
CA THR A 130 29.01 -1.06 -27.84
C THR A 130 28.24 -2.34 -27.58
N SER A 131 28.11 -3.11 -28.64
CA SER A 131 27.44 -4.40 -28.73
C SER A 131 28.23 -5.50 -28.01
N SER A 132 27.64 -6.08 -26.96
CA SER A 132 27.90 -7.46 -26.57
C SER A 132 26.65 -8.01 -25.88
N SER A 133 26.12 -9.12 -26.43
CA SER A 133 24.92 -9.79 -25.95
C SER A 133 25.08 -10.29 -24.51
N PRO A 134 24.14 -10.04 -23.59
CA PRO A 134 24.17 -10.67 -22.28
C PRO A 134 23.30 -11.95 -22.26
N SER A 135 23.80 -12.94 -21.55
CA SER A 135 23.09 -14.15 -21.10
C SER A 135 21.92 -13.79 -20.17
N LEU A 136 20.87 -14.60 -20.26
CA LEU A 136 19.59 -14.47 -19.57
C LEU A 136 19.71 -14.63 -18.05
N ASP A 137 19.64 -13.51 -17.32
CA ASP A 137 19.03 -13.44 -16.00
C ASP A 137 17.82 -12.49 -16.12
N GLU A 138 16.62 -13.07 -16.21
CA GLU A 138 15.31 -12.42 -16.44
C GLU A 138 14.78 -11.58 -15.25
N ASP A 139 15.63 -11.08 -14.35
CA ASP A 139 15.18 -10.31 -13.17
C ASP A 139 15.49 -8.81 -13.24
N THR A 140 16.01 -8.36 -14.37
CA THR A 140 16.18 -6.94 -14.67
C THR A 140 14.98 -6.47 -15.49
N ALA A 141 13.81 -6.43 -14.87
CA ALA A 141 12.72 -5.59 -15.35
C ALA A 141 13.34 -4.25 -15.68
N SER A 142 13.34 -3.90 -16.96
CA SER A 142 13.72 -2.60 -17.49
C SER A 142 13.31 -1.56 -16.45
N PHE A 143 14.31 -0.96 -15.79
CA PHE A 143 14.09 0.02 -14.75
C PHE A 143 13.09 1.03 -15.30
N GLU A 144 11.86 0.94 -14.82
CA GLU A 144 10.78 1.81 -15.25
C GLU A 144 11.04 3.19 -14.66
N LEU A 145 12.01 3.91 -15.25
CA LEU A 145 12.51 5.23 -14.86
C LEU A 145 11.38 6.24 -14.67
N ASN A 146 10.21 5.96 -15.25
CA ASN A 146 9.04 6.83 -15.27
C ASN A 146 7.94 6.41 -14.28
N LYS A 147 8.13 5.35 -13.48
CA LYS A 147 7.14 4.98 -12.45
C LYS A 147 7.47 5.64 -11.11
N PRO A 148 6.46 6.12 -10.36
CA PRO A 148 6.65 6.92 -9.15
C PRO A 148 6.98 6.07 -7.92
N TRP A 149 8.04 5.24 -7.98
CA TRP A 149 8.48 4.41 -6.86
C TRP A 149 9.96 4.60 -6.54
N TYR A 150 10.27 4.42 -5.26
CA TYR A 150 11.56 4.74 -4.67
C TYR A 150 11.99 3.59 -3.76
N LYS A 151 13.26 3.22 -3.83
CA LYS A 151 13.90 2.34 -2.83
C LYS A 151 14.66 3.20 -1.84
N ARG A 152 14.48 2.91 -0.56
CA ARG A 152 15.21 3.52 0.55
C ARG A 152 16.49 2.72 0.82
N GLY A 153 17.44 3.31 1.55
CA GLY A 153 18.71 2.65 1.90
C GLY A 153 18.54 1.36 2.73
N ASP A 154 17.40 1.20 3.41
CA ASP A 154 17.01 -0.01 4.14
C ASP A 154 16.29 -1.05 3.25
N GLN A 155 16.34 -0.89 1.92
CA GLN A 155 15.63 -1.70 0.91
C GLN A 155 14.11 -1.60 0.96
N THR A 156 13.53 -0.76 1.83
CA THR A 156 12.08 -0.53 1.82
C THR A 156 11.68 0.26 0.58
N MET A 157 10.53 -0.10 0.01
CA MET A 157 9.99 0.57 -1.16
C MET A 157 8.92 1.59 -0.76
N THR A 158 8.77 2.64 -1.54
CA THR A 158 7.67 3.61 -1.40
C THR A 158 7.16 3.99 -2.79
N TYR A 159 5.87 3.78 -3.02
CA TYR A 159 5.15 4.16 -4.24
C TYR A 159 4.27 5.39 -3.98
N PHE A 160 4.15 6.27 -4.99
CA PHE A 160 3.28 7.45 -4.93
C PHE A 160 2.21 7.36 -6.02
N PHE A 161 0.94 7.35 -5.63
CA PHE A 161 -0.18 7.08 -6.53
C PHE A 161 -0.79 8.34 -7.13
N THR A 162 -1.27 8.24 -8.36
CA THR A 162 -2.33 9.10 -8.87
C THR A 162 -3.71 8.55 -8.44
N PRO A 163 -4.76 9.40 -8.32
CA PRO A 163 -6.12 8.92 -8.10
C PRO A 163 -6.58 7.93 -9.18
N ALA A 164 -6.24 8.17 -10.45
CA ALA A 164 -6.65 7.31 -11.56
C ALA A 164 -6.10 5.89 -11.45
N GLU A 165 -4.83 5.73 -11.01
CA GLU A 165 -4.24 4.40 -10.78
C GLU A 165 -4.97 3.63 -9.69
N LEU A 166 -5.27 4.27 -8.56
CA LEU A 166 -5.98 3.60 -7.47
C LEU A 166 -7.42 3.27 -7.86
N GLN A 167 -8.10 4.16 -8.59
CA GLN A 167 -9.42 3.90 -9.15
C GLN A 167 -9.39 2.67 -10.07
N THR A 168 -8.44 2.61 -10.99
CA THR A 168 -8.28 1.48 -11.92
C THR A 168 -8.02 0.16 -11.20
N LEU A 169 -7.21 0.17 -10.14
CA LEU A 169 -6.96 -1.02 -9.31
C LEU A 169 -8.23 -1.54 -8.64
N VAL A 170 -9.06 -0.65 -8.11
CA VAL A 170 -10.34 -1.01 -7.48
C VAL A 170 -11.33 -1.51 -8.53
N ASP A 171 -11.48 -0.81 -9.66
CA ASP A 171 -12.41 -1.19 -10.73
C ASP A 171 -12.05 -2.56 -11.33
N ALA A 172 -10.77 -2.83 -11.55
CA ALA A 172 -10.29 -4.13 -12.03
C ALA A 172 -10.57 -5.24 -11.02
N ALA A 173 -10.30 -5.01 -9.72
CA ALA A 173 -10.60 -5.98 -8.69
C ALA A 173 -12.11 -6.24 -8.57
N CYS A 174 -12.93 -5.20 -8.63
CA CYS A 174 -14.40 -5.30 -8.62
C CYS A 174 -14.93 -6.11 -9.82
N THR A 175 -14.37 -5.86 -11.01
CA THR A 175 -14.74 -6.59 -12.24
C THR A 175 -14.40 -8.08 -12.11
N GLU A 176 -13.20 -8.42 -11.64
CA GLU A 176 -12.77 -9.81 -11.47
C GLU A 176 -13.58 -10.55 -10.40
N LEU A 177 -13.96 -9.84 -9.33
CA LEU A 177 -14.70 -10.41 -8.20
C LEU A 177 -16.24 -10.40 -8.39
N GLY A 178 -16.74 -9.77 -9.45
CA GLY A 178 -18.18 -9.58 -9.66
C GLY A 178 -18.84 -8.74 -8.56
N VAL A 179 -18.11 -7.79 -7.97
CA VAL A 179 -18.61 -6.90 -6.91
C VAL A 179 -18.79 -5.50 -7.48
N THR A 180 -19.90 -4.84 -7.12
CA THR A 180 -20.13 -3.44 -7.49
C THR A 180 -19.89 -2.53 -6.30
N VAL A 181 -19.10 -1.48 -6.50
CA VAL A 181 -18.85 -0.45 -5.51
C VAL A 181 -19.12 0.94 -6.09
N GLU A 182 -19.65 1.83 -5.27
CA GLU A 182 -19.90 3.23 -5.61
C GLU A 182 -19.00 4.15 -4.79
N GLY A 183 -18.40 5.15 -5.44
CA GLY A 183 -17.52 6.10 -4.78
C GLY A 183 -16.34 6.48 -5.66
N GLY A 184 -15.25 6.87 -5.04
CA GLY A 184 -14.07 7.29 -5.78
C GLY A 184 -12.88 7.64 -4.92
N VAL A 185 -11.85 8.18 -5.57
CA VAL A 185 -10.60 8.60 -4.95
C VAL A 185 -10.24 10.02 -5.38
N GLY A 186 -9.73 10.79 -4.43
CA GLY A 186 -9.19 12.12 -4.65
C GLY A 186 -7.84 12.33 -3.98
N VAL A 187 -7.23 13.49 -4.20
CA VAL A 187 -6.03 13.91 -3.46
C VAL A 187 -6.44 14.85 -2.34
N VAL A 188 -5.94 14.58 -1.13
CA VAL A 188 -6.04 15.49 0.01
C VAL A 188 -4.67 16.06 0.31
N GLU A 189 -4.59 17.38 0.33
CA GLU A 189 -3.39 18.11 0.71
C GLU A 189 -3.47 18.57 2.17
N ARG A 190 -2.38 18.42 2.91
CA ARG A 190 -2.25 18.94 4.27
C ARG A 190 -0.94 19.70 4.41
N LYS A 191 -1.06 20.97 4.77
CA LYS A 191 0.10 21.76 5.23
C LYS A 191 0.44 21.33 6.64
N MET A 192 1.68 20.90 6.85
CA MET A 192 2.24 20.58 8.16
C MET A 192 3.28 21.64 8.48
N GLU A 193 3.13 22.28 9.63
CA GLU A 193 4.08 23.28 10.12
C GLU A 193 4.82 22.67 11.31
N ASN A 194 6.15 22.53 11.18
CA ASN A 194 6.98 22.29 12.37
C ASN A 194 7.27 23.65 13.01
N ARG A 195 6.48 24.01 14.04
CA ARG A 195 6.61 25.28 14.76
C ARG A 195 8.00 25.50 15.38
N GLY A 196 8.78 24.44 15.62
CA GLY A 196 10.13 24.54 16.16
C GLY A 196 11.22 24.86 15.13
N GLU A 197 10.98 24.60 13.84
CA GLU A 197 11.99 24.71 12.77
C GLU A 197 11.62 25.74 11.68
N GLY A 198 10.48 26.41 11.81
CA GLY A 198 10.03 27.40 10.83
C GLY A 198 9.72 26.84 9.44
N TRP A 199 9.59 25.52 9.32
CA TRP A 199 9.37 24.83 8.06
C TRP A 199 7.90 24.44 7.88
N ALA A 200 7.35 24.81 6.72
CA ALA A 200 6.08 24.32 6.21
C ALA A 200 6.33 23.26 5.11
N CYS A 201 5.72 22.10 5.28
CA CYS A 201 5.76 21.00 4.32
C CYS A 201 4.32 20.69 3.86
N THR A 202 4.10 20.57 2.55
CA THR A 202 2.80 20.13 2.01
C THR A 202 2.81 18.62 1.79
N ARG A 203 2.00 17.90 2.56
CA ARG A 203 1.77 16.48 2.33
C ARG A 203 0.59 16.25 1.41
N ARG A 204 0.71 15.30 0.50
CA ARG A 204 -0.34 14.90 -0.44
C ARG A 204 -0.64 13.41 -0.25
N PHE A 205 -1.92 13.09 -0.11
CA PHE A 205 -2.38 11.71 0.08
C PHE A 205 -3.50 11.39 -0.90
N VAL A 206 -3.49 10.19 -1.48
CA VAL A 206 -4.67 9.66 -2.16
C VAL A 206 -5.64 9.18 -1.08
N HIS A 207 -6.88 9.65 -1.15
CA HIS A 207 -7.96 9.28 -0.24
C HIS A 207 -9.08 8.66 -1.06
N GLY A 208 -9.27 7.35 -0.91
CA GLY A 208 -10.30 6.60 -1.59
C GLY A 208 -11.41 6.16 -0.64
N SER A 209 -12.65 6.22 -1.11
CA SER A 209 -13.82 5.76 -0.37
C SER A 209 -14.83 5.18 -1.34
N TRP A 210 -15.12 3.89 -1.21
CA TRP A 210 -16.12 3.19 -2.00
C TRP A 210 -17.06 2.41 -1.09
N LYS A 211 -18.35 2.40 -1.42
CA LYS A 211 -19.37 1.63 -0.73
C LYS A 211 -19.83 0.49 -1.63
N ARG A 212 -19.83 -0.74 -1.12
CA ARG A 212 -20.37 -1.90 -1.83
C ARG A 212 -21.90 -1.81 -1.91
N VAL A 213 -22.48 -1.93 -3.10
CA VAL A 213 -23.93 -1.77 -3.31
C VAL A 213 -24.70 -3.07 -3.53
N ALA A 214 -24.02 -4.16 -3.87
CA ALA A 214 -24.58 -5.51 -4.00
C ALA A 214 -23.53 -6.56 -3.61
#